data_AF-A0A7S2FLL7-F1
#
_entry.id   AF-A0A7S2FLL7-F1
#
_cell.length_a   1.000
_cell.length_b   1.000
_cell.length_c   1.000
_cell.angle_alpha   90.00
_cell.angle_beta   90.00
_cell.angle_gamma   90.00
#
_symmetry.space_group_name_H-M   'P 1'
#
loop_
_entity.id
_entity.type
_entity.pdbx_description
1 polymer ?
#
loop_
_entity_poly.entity_id
_entity_poly.type
_entity_poly.pdbx_seq_one_letter_code
_entity_poly.pdbx_strand_id
1 'polypeptide(L)'
;KSPASEGAAAAEEDVLTKVQRILFEDEEFNNRLESWCTERCDAFDIEEGAEHKLEFTSIHEEFCLLFESRITEALEKDGHSVEEFWQKLTKAADGDESYFGEAFLLQCLAATVNYEMFVMTMRGLRQSRK
;
A
#
# COMPACT_ATOMS: atom_id res chain seq x y z
N LYS A 1 14.53 -19.16 44.77
CA LYS A 1 13.28 -19.71 44.21
C LYS A 1 12.21 -18.64 44.39
N SER A 2 12.00 -17.83 43.37
CA SER A 2 10.83 -16.96 43.18
C SER A 2 10.55 -16.95 41.68
N PRO A 3 9.37 -17.39 41.22
CA PRO A 3 8.97 -17.28 39.83
C PRO A 3 8.23 -15.94 39.65
N ALA A 4 8.74 -15.07 38.80
CA ALA A 4 7.99 -13.94 38.25
C ALA A 4 7.93 -14.19 36.75
N SER A 5 6.92 -14.94 36.33
CA SER A 5 5.68 -14.43 35.73
C SER A 5 5.77 -14.54 34.21
N GLU A 6 5.57 -15.77 33.74
CA GLU A 6 4.98 -16.03 32.42
C GLU A 6 3.66 -15.27 32.34
N GLY A 7 3.66 -14.22 31.52
CA GLY A 7 2.53 -13.36 31.25
C GLY A 7 2.69 -12.71 29.88
N ALA A 8 3.13 -13.49 28.89
CA ALA A 8 3.02 -13.10 27.49
C ALA A 8 1.57 -13.34 27.05
N ALA A 9 0.69 -12.39 27.37
CA ALA A 9 -0.48 -12.18 26.54
C ALA A 9 0.06 -11.95 25.13
N ALA A 10 -0.34 -12.77 24.16
CA ALA A 10 -0.02 -12.53 22.76
C ALA A 10 -0.42 -11.09 22.44
N ALA A 11 0.56 -10.21 22.25
CA ALA A 11 0.28 -8.83 21.93
C ALA A 11 -0.51 -8.83 20.62
N GLU A 12 -1.70 -8.25 20.65
CA GLU A 12 -2.50 -7.99 19.46
C GLU A 12 -1.59 -7.29 18.44
N GLU A 13 -1.39 -7.91 17.28
CA GLU A 13 -0.47 -7.39 16.25
C GLU A 13 -0.95 -6.00 15.83
N ASP A 14 -0.06 -5.01 15.84
CA ASP A 14 -0.45 -3.66 15.48
C ASP A 14 -0.93 -3.59 14.02
N VAL A 15 -2.02 -2.84 13.81
CA VAL A 15 -2.68 -2.72 12.51
C VAL A 15 -1.75 -2.22 11.41
N LEU A 16 -0.76 -1.38 11.73
CA LEU A 16 0.22 -0.87 10.77
C LEU A 16 1.24 -1.95 10.41
N THR A 17 1.75 -2.70 11.39
CA THR A 17 2.62 -3.87 11.16
C THR A 17 1.94 -4.90 10.26
N LYS A 18 0.64 -5.08 10.45
CA LYS A 18 -0.17 -5.99 9.66
C LYS A 18 -0.32 -5.56 8.21
N VAL A 19 -0.60 -4.27 7.99
CA VAL A 19 -0.63 -3.68 6.64
C VAL A 19 0.76 -3.72 5.99
N GLN A 20 1.84 -3.45 6.71
CA GLN A 20 3.21 -3.63 6.20
C GLN A 20 3.45 -5.05 5.72
N ARG A 21 3.04 -6.06 6.50
CA ARG A 21 3.17 -7.47 6.11
C ARG A 21 2.41 -7.78 4.82
N ILE A 22 1.21 -7.23 4.68
CA ILE A 22 0.43 -7.42 3.44
C ILE A 22 1.15 -6.80 2.24
N LEU A 23 1.74 -5.62 2.40
CA LEU A 23 2.40 -4.95 1.28
C LEU A 23 3.74 -5.60 0.91
N PHE A 24 4.49 -6.11 1.88
CA PHE A 24 5.84 -6.65 1.64
C PHE A 24 5.90 -8.16 1.52
N GLU A 25 4.96 -8.90 2.10
CA GLU A 25 5.02 -10.36 2.20
C GLU A 25 3.83 -11.08 1.54
N ASP A 26 2.76 -10.37 1.14
CA ASP A 26 1.65 -10.99 0.40
C ASP A 26 2.02 -11.16 -1.08
N GLU A 27 2.75 -12.24 -1.37
CA GLU A 27 3.15 -12.60 -2.74
C GLU A 27 1.95 -12.75 -3.67
N GLU A 28 0.81 -13.25 -3.19
CA GLU A 28 -0.39 -13.39 -4.02
C GLU A 28 -0.93 -12.01 -4.44
N PHE A 29 -1.04 -11.09 -3.49
CA PHE A 29 -1.45 -9.72 -3.78
C PHE A 29 -0.46 -9.01 -4.70
N ASN A 30 0.84 -9.13 -4.43
CA ASN A 30 1.88 -8.53 -5.25
C ASN A 30 1.87 -9.05 -6.70
N ASN A 31 1.73 -10.37 -6.89
CA ASN A 31 1.61 -10.98 -8.22
C ASN A 31 0.34 -10.51 -8.96
N ARG A 32 -0.79 -10.37 -8.25
CA ARG A 32 -2.04 -9.86 -8.83
C ARG A 32 -1.91 -8.39 -9.23
N LEU A 33 -1.31 -7.55 -8.38
CA LEU A 33 -1.04 -6.15 -8.69
C LEU A 33 -0.11 -6.02 -9.90
N GLU A 34 0.99 -6.77 -9.93
CA GLU A 34 1.93 -6.76 -11.04
C GLU A 34 1.26 -7.15 -12.37
N SER A 35 0.45 -8.22 -12.34
CA SER A 35 -0.32 -8.65 -13.51
C SER A 35 -1.29 -7.57 -13.97
N TRP A 36 -2.03 -6.97 -13.03
CA TRP A 36 -2.99 -5.90 -13.32
C TRP A 36 -2.31 -4.68 -13.94
N CYS A 37 -1.16 -4.25 -13.40
CA CYS A 37 -0.37 -3.14 -13.92
C CYS A 37 0.18 -3.47 -15.31
N THR A 38 0.68 -4.69 -15.51
CA THR A 38 1.23 -5.15 -16.79
C THR A 38 0.18 -5.14 -17.91
N GLU A 39 -1.06 -5.52 -17.61
CA GLU A 39 -2.17 -5.50 -18.57
C GLU A 39 -2.60 -4.09 -18.99
N ARG A 40 -2.36 -3.09 -18.14
CA ARG A 40 -2.85 -1.71 -18.31
C ARG A 40 -1.75 -0.70 -18.63
N CYS A 41 -0.48 -1.06 -18.47
CA CYS A 41 0.65 -0.17 -18.74
C CYS A 41 0.69 0.31 -20.20
N ASP A 42 0.12 -0.45 -21.14
CA ASP A 42 0.11 -0.12 -22.56
C ASP A 42 -0.71 1.15 -22.89
N ALA A 43 -1.65 1.54 -22.02
CA ALA A 43 -2.37 2.80 -22.13
C ALA A 43 -1.46 4.04 -21.91
N PHE A 44 -0.39 3.91 -21.12
CA PHE A 44 0.41 5.03 -20.65
C PHE A 44 1.48 5.43 -21.65
N ASP A 45 1.37 6.62 -22.24
CA ASP A 45 2.34 7.14 -23.21
C ASP A 45 3.74 7.27 -22.59
N ILE A 46 4.76 6.80 -23.32
CA ILE A 46 6.16 6.72 -22.85
C ILE A 46 6.85 8.10 -22.87
N GLU A 47 6.32 9.04 -23.65
CA GLU A 47 6.91 10.37 -23.86
C GLU A 47 6.76 11.23 -22.60
N GLU A 48 7.89 11.66 -22.05
CA GLU A 48 7.93 12.60 -20.93
C GLU A 48 7.36 13.95 -21.36
N GLY A 49 6.43 14.50 -20.56
CA GLY A 49 5.76 15.76 -20.87
C GLY A 49 4.52 15.64 -21.78
N ALA A 50 4.16 14.43 -22.23
CA ALA A 50 2.88 14.19 -22.88
C ALA A 50 1.72 14.49 -21.92
N GLU A 51 0.67 15.14 -22.43
CA GLU A 51 -0.56 15.42 -21.69
C GLU A 51 -1.16 14.12 -21.16
N HIS A 52 -1.56 14.12 -19.88
CA HIS A 52 -2.14 12.94 -19.27
C HIS A 52 -3.58 12.75 -19.78
N LYS A 53 -3.85 11.57 -20.34
CA LYS A 53 -5.18 11.21 -20.81
C LYS A 53 -6.12 10.97 -19.63
N LEU A 54 -7.41 11.25 -19.81
CA LEU A 54 -8.45 10.96 -18.80
C LEU A 54 -8.47 9.49 -18.38
N GLU A 55 -8.11 8.57 -19.29
CA GLU A 55 -8.01 7.14 -19.00
C GLU A 55 -6.97 6.84 -17.90
N PHE A 56 -5.93 7.66 -17.73
CA PHE A 56 -4.93 7.46 -16.68
C PHE A 56 -5.53 7.68 -15.30
N THR A 57 -6.43 8.66 -15.17
CA THR A 57 -7.14 8.94 -13.92
C THR A 57 -8.07 7.80 -13.56
N SER A 58 -8.84 7.27 -14.52
CA SER A 58 -9.73 6.13 -14.27
C SER A 58 -8.94 4.87 -13.86
N ILE A 59 -7.82 4.60 -14.53
CA ILE A 59 -6.95 3.48 -14.18
C ILE A 59 -6.34 3.69 -12.78
N HIS A 60 -5.94 4.91 -12.43
CA HIS A 60 -5.46 5.23 -11.09
C HIS A 60 -6.52 4.99 -10.01
N GLU A 61 -7.76 5.42 -10.24
CA GLU A 61 -8.88 5.17 -9.31
C GLU A 61 -9.14 3.67 -9.10
N GLU A 62 -9.12 2.88 -10.18
CA GLU A 62 -9.21 1.41 -10.08
C GLU A 62 -8.06 0.80 -9.28
N PHE A 63 -6.84 1.32 -9.44
CA PHE A 63 -5.66 0.89 -8.70
C PHE A 63 -5.79 1.19 -7.20
N CYS A 64 -6.25 2.40 -6.83
CA CYS A 64 -6.53 2.76 -5.44
C CYS A 64 -7.54 1.79 -4.81
N LEU A 65 -8.63 1.49 -5.52
CA LEU A 65 -9.68 0.60 -5.02
C LEU A 65 -9.19 -0.83 -4.77
N LEU A 66 -8.31 -1.37 -5.63
CA LEU A 66 -7.71 -2.69 -5.42
C LEU A 66 -6.89 -2.74 -4.13
N PHE A 67 -6.15 -1.67 -3.88
CA PHE A 67 -5.30 -1.54 -2.71
C PHE A 67 -6.12 -1.38 -1.43
N GLU A 68 -7.10 -0.47 -1.44
CA GLU A 68 -8.02 -0.24 -0.33
C GLU A 68 -8.84 -1.49 0.00
N SER A 69 -9.34 -2.21 -1.02
CA SER A 69 -10.10 -3.44 -0.83
C SER A 69 -9.26 -4.53 -0.17
N ARG A 70 -7.98 -4.67 -0.56
CA ARG A 70 -7.10 -5.68 0.05
C ARG A 70 -6.79 -5.36 1.51
N ILE A 71 -6.49 -4.09 1.80
CA ILE A 71 -6.28 -3.63 3.18
C ILE A 71 -7.54 -3.90 4.00
N THR A 72 -8.71 -3.47 3.51
CA THR A 72 -10.00 -3.68 4.19
C THR A 72 -10.26 -5.14 4.51
N GLU A 73 -10.15 -6.03 3.52
CA GLU A 73 -10.37 -7.47 3.71
C GLU A 73 -9.44 -8.06 4.78
N ALA A 74 -8.18 -7.65 4.80
CA ALA A 74 -7.21 -8.18 5.73
C ALA A 74 -7.35 -7.62 7.16
N LEU A 75 -7.90 -6.42 7.29
CA LEU A 75 -8.24 -5.82 8.58
C LEU A 75 -9.50 -6.46 9.16
N GLU A 76 -10.57 -6.57 8.36
CA GLU A 76 -11.85 -7.12 8.78
C GLU A 76 -11.74 -8.59 9.20
N LYS A 77 -10.90 -9.38 8.52
CA LYS A 77 -10.65 -10.79 8.86
C LYS A 77 -10.23 -10.99 10.32
N ASP A 78 -9.51 -10.02 10.88
CA ASP A 78 -8.94 -10.09 12.22
C ASP A 78 -9.64 -9.11 13.20
N GLY A 79 -10.81 -8.59 12.81
CA GLY A 79 -11.66 -7.77 13.66
C GLY A 79 -11.26 -6.29 13.74
N HIS A 80 -10.31 -5.84 12.91
CA HIS A 80 -9.92 -4.43 12.83
C HIS A 80 -10.76 -3.69 11.79
N SER A 81 -11.03 -2.41 12.06
CA SER A 81 -11.68 -1.52 11.11
C SER A 81 -10.65 -0.73 10.29
N VAL A 82 -11.04 -0.36 9.08
CA VAL A 82 -10.27 0.54 8.21
C VAL A 82 -10.11 1.93 8.85
N GLU A 83 -11.11 2.37 9.62
CA GLU A 83 -11.07 3.65 10.34
C GLU A 83 -9.96 3.65 11.41
N GLU A 84 -9.78 2.55 12.15
CA GLU A 84 -8.68 2.40 13.12
C GLU A 84 -7.30 2.46 12.44
N PHE A 85 -7.18 1.86 11.26
CA PHE A 85 -5.95 1.95 10.45
C PHE A 85 -5.64 3.39 10.06
N TRP A 86 -6.60 4.13 9.47
CA TRP A 86 -6.40 5.51 9.08
C TRP A 86 -6.11 6.42 10.27
N GLN A 87 -6.83 6.26 11.38
CA GLN A 87 -6.58 7.04 12.61
C GLN A 87 -5.17 6.81 13.16
N LYS A 88 -4.67 5.57 13.16
CA LYS A 88 -3.30 5.28 13.59
C LYS A 88 -2.27 5.82 12.61
N LEU A 89 -2.51 5.70 11.31
CA LEU A 89 -1.63 6.23 10.26
C LEU A 89 -1.50 7.77 10.35
N THR A 90 -2.61 8.48 10.52
CA THR A 90 -2.59 9.95 10.67
C THR A 90 -1.88 10.38 11.95
N LYS A 91 -2.11 9.69 13.08
CA LYS A 91 -1.41 9.98 14.34
C LYS A 91 0.09 9.72 14.24
N ALA A 92 0.51 8.67 13.53
CA ALA A 92 1.92 8.39 13.28
C ALA A 92 2.56 9.45 12.38
N ALA A 93 1.83 9.98 11.40
CA ALA A 93 2.31 11.06 10.54
C ALA A 93 2.46 12.41 11.26
N ASP A 94 1.59 12.69 12.25
CA ASP A 94 1.55 13.95 12.99
C ASP A 94 2.47 14.00 14.23
N GLY A 95 3.05 12.88 14.66
CA GLY A 95 3.74 12.73 15.96
C GLY A 95 5.20 12.25 15.89
N ASP A 96 6.08 12.98 16.56
CA ASP A 96 7.55 12.88 16.65
C ASP A 96 8.11 11.61 17.37
N GLU A 97 7.61 10.41 17.09
CA GLU A 97 8.17 9.16 17.65
C GLU A 97 8.78 8.24 16.58
N SER A 98 10.05 7.89 16.83
CA SER A 98 10.92 7.09 15.98
C SER A 98 10.34 5.71 15.61
N TYR A 99 9.60 5.64 14.51
CA TYR A 99 9.39 4.40 13.76
C TYR A 99 10.08 4.50 12.41
N PHE A 100 11.39 4.22 12.43
CA PHE A 100 12.28 4.25 11.25
C PHE A 100 11.88 3.29 10.10
N GLY A 101 10.80 2.51 10.23
CA GLY A 101 10.26 1.62 9.19
C GLY A 101 9.01 2.14 8.46
N GLU A 102 8.39 3.22 8.92
CA GLU A 102 7.07 3.69 8.41
C GLU A 102 7.15 4.64 7.22
N ALA A 103 8.29 5.30 7.00
CA ALA A 103 8.47 6.20 5.86
C ALA A 103 8.30 5.46 4.51
N PHE A 104 8.72 4.20 4.42
CA PHE A 104 8.55 3.38 3.22
C PHE A 104 7.09 2.93 3.04
N LEU A 105 6.39 2.57 4.13
CA LEU A 105 4.95 2.29 4.09
C LEU A 105 4.15 3.51 3.64
N LEU A 106 4.46 4.68 4.20
CA LEU A 106 3.89 5.96 3.82
C LEU A 106 4.25 6.33 2.38
N GLN A 107 5.42 5.94 1.87
CA GLN A 107 5.79 6.11 0.46
C GLN A 107 5.06 5.15 -0.48
N CYS A 108 4.84 3.89 -0.09
CA CYS A 108 4.03 2.92 -0.84
C CYS A 108 2.56 3.36 -0.88
N LEU A 109 2.02 3.78 0.26
CA LEU A 109 0.71 4.41 0.36
C LEU A 109 0.68 5.73 -0.44
N ALA A 110 1.72 6.54 -0.36
CA ALA A 110 1.84 7.76 -1.14
C ALA A 110 1.85 7.46 -2.64
N ALA A 111 2.46 6.37 -3.11
CA ALA A 111 2.41 5.96 -4.51
C ALA A 111 1.00 5.49 -4.93
N THR A 112 0.23 4.92 -4.01
CA THR A 112 -1.20 4.63 -4.23
C THR A 112 -2.10 5.87 -4.17
N VAL A 113 -1.68 6.97 -3.53
CA VAL A 113 -2.47 8.22 -3.49
C VAL A 113 -1.91 9.34 -4.37
N ASN A 114 -0.69 9.21 -4.91
CA ASN A 114 -0.03 10.19 -5.76
C ASN A 114 -0.09 9.73 -7.23
N TYR A 115 -1.03 10.35 -7.93
CA TYR A 115 -1.26 10.15 -9.34
C TYR A 115 0.01 10.30 -10.21
N GLU A 116 0.90 11.24 -9.92
CA GLU A 116 2.12 11.43 -10.70
C GLU A 116 3.10 10.24 -10.53
N MET A 117 3.27 9.77 -9.29
CA MET A 117 4.09 8.58 -9.01
C MET A 117 3.51 7.32 -9.64
N PHE A 118 2.18 7.18 -9.65
CA PHE A 118 1.50 6.10 -10.34
C PHE A 118 1.76 6.14 -11.85
N VAL A 119 1.58 7.29 -12.48
CA VAL A 119 1.84 7.47 -13.93
C VAL A 119 3.30 7.16 -14.26
N MET A 120 4.26 7.63 -13.45
CA MET A 120 5.68 7.31 -13.62
C MET A 120 5.94 5.81 -13.54
N THR A 121 5.33 5.11 -12.58
CA THR A 121 5.44 3.65 -12.42
C THR A 121 4.91 2.92 -13.65
N MET A 122 3.71 3.27 -14.12
CA MET A 122 3.09 2.62 -15.28
C MET A 122 3.87 2.87 -16.57
N ARG A 123 4.42 4.08 -16.74
CA ARG A 123 5.34 4.41 -17.85
C ARG A 123 6.62 3.57 -17.79
N GLY A 124 7.23 3.44 -16.60
CA GLY A 124 8.42 2.61 -16.38
C GLY A 124 8.18 1.15 -16.74
N LEU A 125 7.07 0.57 -16.27
CA LEU A 125 6.67 -0.81 -16.61
C LEU A 125 6.50 -1.00 -18.12
N ARG A 126 5.86 -0.05 -18.80
CA ARG A 126 5.72 -0.09 -20.26
C ARG A 126 7.07 -0.03 -20.98
N GLN A 127 8.00 0.79 -20.49
CA GLN A 127 9.36 0.89 -21.04
C GLN A 127 10.15 -0.41 -20.87
N SER A 128 10.09 -1.04 -19.69
CA SER A 128 10.81 -2.29 -19.40
C SER A 128 10.28 -3.52 -20.15
N ARG A 129 9.08 -3.45 -20.75
CA ARG A 129 8.52 -4.50 -21.60
C ARG A 129 8.98 -4.44 -23.06
N LYS A 130 9.67 -3.38 -23.49
CA LYS A 130 10.26 -3.26 -24.84
C LYS A 130 11.67 -3.81 -24.90
#